data_AF-A0A0Z8LSC7-F1
#
_entry.id   AF-A0A0Z8LSC7-F1
#
_cell.length_a   1.000
_cell.length_b   1.000
_cell.length_c   1.000
_cell.angle_alpha   90.00
_cell.angle_beta   90.00
_cell.angle_gamma   90.00
#
_symmetry.space_group_name_H-M   'P 1'
#
loop_
_entity.id
_entity.type
_entity.pdbx_description
1 polymer ?
#
loop_
_entity_poly.entity_id
_entity_poly.type
_entity_poly.pdbx_seq_one_letter_code
_entity_poly.pdbx_strand_id
1 'polypeptide(L)' 'MARKEMVTLTNMCLIEDKEGKVVVQIRDPKRYRWSGVAFPGGDCVIIMTGA' A
#
# COMPACT_ATOMS: atom_id res chain seq x y z
N MET A 1 2.47 20.05 24.76
CA MET A 1 2.91 19.37 23.52
C MET A 1 1.71 18.63 22.94
N ALA A 2 1.42 18.76 21.65
CA ALA A 2 0.40 17.93 21.01
C ALA A 2 0.80 16.44 21.11
N ARG A 3 -0.17 15.55 21.33
CA ARG A 3 0.05 14.10 21.42
C ARG A 3 0.83 13.62 20.20
N LYS A 4 2.01 13.01 20.41
CA LYS A 4 2.75 12.34 19.33
C LYS A 4 2.09 10.99 19.08
N GLU A 5 1.49 10.83 17.91
CA GLU A 5 1.01 9.54 17.41
C GLU A 5 1.89 9.09 16.24
N MET A 6 2.10 7.77 16.13
CA MET A 6 2.78 7.22 14.96
C MET A 6 1.81 7.19 13.78
N VAL A 7 2.23 7.75 12.66
CA VAL A 7 1.52 7.69 11.39
C VAL A 7 2.30 6.78 10.45
N THR A 8 1.64 5.76 9.91
CA THR A 8 2.19 4.90 8.85
C THR A 8 1.49 5.27 7.54
N LEU A 9 2.25 5.71 6.55
CA LEU A 9 1.73 6.01 5.21
C LEU A 9 2.12 4.89 4.26
N THR A 10 1.12 4.35 3.57
CA THR A 10 1.26 3.27 2.59
C THR A 10 0.59 3.66 1.29
N ASN A 11 1.00 3.04 0.18
CA ASN A 11 0.34 3.18 -1.11
C ASN A 11 -0.31 1.87 -1.56
N MET A 12 -1.24 1.98 -2.50
CA MET A 12 -1.77 0.90 -3.32
C MET A 12 -1.91 1.43 -4.75
N CYS A 13 -1.72 0.56 -5.75
CA CYS A 13 -1.84 0.93 -7.15
C CYS A 13 -2.77 -0.05 -7.88
N LEU A 14 -3.80 0.49 -8.55
CA LEU A 14 -4.60 -0.26 -9.51
C LEU A 14 -3.91 -0.17 -10.86
N ILE A 15 -3.52 -1.34 -11.39
CA ILE A 15 -2.90 -1.46 -12.71
C ILE A 15 -3.85 -2.28 -13.57
N GLU A 16 -4.36 -1.66 -14.63
CA GLU A 16 -5.31 -2.25 -15.57
C GLU A 16 -4.66 -2.44 -16.94
N ASP A 17 -4.90 -3.58 -17.58
CA ASP A 17 -4.48 -3.81 -18.96
C ASP A 17 -5.53 -3.31 -19.97
N LYS A 18 -5.24 -3.45 -21.27
CA LYS A 18 -6.15 -3.00 -22.33
C LYS A 18 -7.43 -3.85 -22.44
N GLU A 19 -7.49 -5.00 -21.78
CA GLU A 19 -8.64 -5.91 -21.76
C GLU A 19 -9.52 -5.71 -20.51
N GLY A 20 -9.18 -4.74 -19.64
CA GLY A 20 -9.89 -4.46 -18.40
C GLY A 20 -9.55 -5.42 -17.25
N LYS A 21 -8.48 -6.20 -17.36
CA LYS A 21 -8.00 -7.05 -16.26
C LYS A 21 -7.10 -6.24 -15.34
N VAL A 22 -7.17 -6.53 -14.04
CA VAL A 22 -6.40 -5.82 -13.02
C VAL A 22 -5.35 -6.71 -12.37
N VAL A 23 -4.19 -6.12 -12.07
CA VAL A 23 -3.14 -6.78 -11.29
C VAL A 23 -3.56 -6.83 -9.82
N VAL A 24 -3.52 -8.02 -9.25
CA VAL A 24 -3.78 -8.26 -7.83
C VAL A 24 -2.66 -9.08 -7.19
N GLN A 25 -2.46 -8.88 -5.89
CA GLN A 25 -1.54 -9.66 -5.07
C GLN A 25 -2.34 -10.55 -4.12
N ILE A 26 -1.98 -11.84 -4.05
CA ILE A 26 -2.49 -12.77 -3.05
C ILE A 26 -1.65 -12.65 -1.78
N ARG A 27 -2.27 -12.19 -0.69
CA ARG A 27 -1.62 -12.01 0.62
C ARG A 27 -1.76 -13.28 1.46
N ASP A 28 -0.64 -13.93 1.73
CA ASP A 28 -0.58 -15.11 2.60
C ASP A 28 -0.71 -14.71 4.09
N PRO A 29 -1.56 -15.39 4.89
CA PRO A 29 -1.77 -15.07 6.30
C PRO A 29 -0.51 -15.24 7.18
N LYS A 30 0.49 -16.03 6.75
CA LYS A 30 1.77 -16.18 7.46
C LYS A 30 2.60 -14.89 7.42
N ARG A 31 2.39 -14.04 6.42
CA ARG A 31 3.14 -12.79 6.21
C ARG A 31 2.32 -11.55 6.54
N TYR A 32 1.00 -11.63 6.40
CA TYR A 32 0.13 -10.47 6.53
C TYR A 32 -1.00 -10.70 7.53
N ARG A 33 -1.30 -9.66 8.31
CA ARG A 33 -2.38 -9.65 9.31
C ARG A 33 -3.76 -9.90 8.69
N TRP A 34 -3.92 -9.56 7.41
CA TRP A 34 -5.10 -9.85 6.61
C TRP A 34 -4.69 -10.54 5.32
N SER A 35 -5.26 -11.72 5.09
CA SER A 35 -5.04 -12.53 3.89
C SER A 35 -6.14 -12.31 2.86
N GLY A 36 -5.82 -12.53 1.59
CA GLY A 36 -6.78 -12.43 0.49
C GLY A 36 -6.23 -11.68 -0.69
N VAL A 37 -7.13 -11.30 -1.60
CA VAL A 37 -6.82 -10.54 -2.81
C VAL A 37 -6.79 -9.05 -2.45
N ALA A 38 -5.70 -8.36 -2.80
CA ALA A 38 -5.56 -6.92 -2.64
C ALA A 38 -4.79 -6.31 -3.82
N PHE A 39 -4.90 -5.00 -4.01
CA PHE A 39 -4.03 -4.30 -4.96
C PHE A 39 -2.57 -4.31 -4.48
N PRO A 40 -1.60 -4.37 -5.40
CA PRO A 40 -0.19 -4.25 -5.05
C PRO A 40 0.11 -2.87 -4.45
N GLY A 41 1.08 -2.81 -3.55
CA GLY A 41 1.45 -1.60 -2.83
C GLY A 41 2.50 -1.85 -1.76
N GLY A 42 2.85 -0.82 -1.01
CA GLY A 42 3.87 -0.92 0.05
C GLY A 42 4.01 0.34 0.89
N ASP A 43 5.06 0.36 1.71
CA ASP A 43 5.39 1.50 2.56
C ASP A 43 5.89 2.68 1.74
N CYS A 44 5.51 3.89 2.15
CA CYS A 44 5.97 5.12 1.50
C CYS A 44 7.25 5.65 2.16
N VAL A 45 8.25 5.97 1.35
CA VAL A 45 9.36 6.83 1.77
C VAL A 45 8.96 8.27 1.47
N ILE A 46 8.81 9.09 2.52
CA ILE A 46 8.47 10.51 2.38
C ILE A 46 9.77 11.30 2.25
N ILE A 47 10.02 11.86 1.07
CA ILE A 47 11.10 12.82 0.86
C ILE A 47 10.48 14.21 0.86
N MET A 48 10.70 14.97 1.94
CA MET A 48 10.28 16.37 2.01
C MET A 48 11.29 17.22 1.22
N THR A 49 10.99 17.50 -0.04
CA THR A 49 11.70 18.54 -0.79
C THR A 49 11.08 19.89 -0.42
N GLY A 50 11.79 20.70 0.35
CA GLY A 50 11.32 22.03 0.76
C GLY A 50 11.09 22.95 -0.44
N ALA A 51 10.08 23.81 -0.33
CA ALA A 51 9.91 24.98 -1.18
C ALA A 51 10.87 26.11 -0.77
#